data_AF-A0A6G9VVP4-F1
#
_entry.id   AF-A0A6G9VVP4-F1
#
_cell.length_a   1.000
_cell.length_b   1.000
_cell.length_c   1.000
_cell.angle_alpha   90.00
_cell.angle_beta   90.00
_cell.angle_gamma   90.00
#
_symmetry.space_group_name_H-M   'P 1'
#
loop_
_entity.id
_entity.type
_entity.pdbx_description
1 polymer ?
#
loop_
_entity_poly.entity_id
_entity_poly.type
_entity_poly.pdbx_seq_one_letter_code
_entity_poly.pdbx_strand_id
1 'polypeptide(L)'
;MNAYKGKITFNKELCVLCQTCVFVCPAGAINISCVEPHKSYDFIIWHNTCTVCGNCTYFCPTGAIALSNTLAEATPQNEKYTSITANMVEYGECQKCHEPMINVPQTMLQKGFKNVSEELVSLFNLCPKCRRDHTFAKRVL
;
A
#
# COMPACT_ATOMS: atom_id res chain seq x y z
N MET A 1 -10.97 23.19 7.02
CA MET A 1 -10.40 21.83 7.04
C MET A 1 -10.17 21.47 8.51
N ASN A 2 -10.94 20.52 9.06
CA ASN A 2 -10.73 20.08 10.44
C ASN A 2 -9.42 19.29 10.50
N ALA A 3 -8.35 19.96 10.96
CA ALA A 3 -6.99 19.44 10.97
C ALA A 3 -6.73 18.55 12.19
N TYR A 4 -7.65 17.63 12.49
CA TYR A 4 -7.41 16.67 13.56
C TYR A 4 -6.50 15.54 13.03
N LYS A 5 -5.36 15.34 13.67
CA LYS A 5 -4.44 14.25 13.34
C LYS A 5 -4.77 13.07 14.24
N GLY A 6 -5.66 12.19 13.78
CA GLY A 6 -6.01 10.95 14.47
C GLY A 6 -5.01 9.82 14.20
N LYS A 7 -5.33 8.62 14.69
CA LYS A 7 -4.52 7.41 14.50
C LYS A 7 -4.29 7.14 13.01
N ILE A 8 -3.12 6.59 12.68
CA ILE A 8 -2.87 6.13 11.32
C ILE A 8 -3.69 4.88 11.02
N THR A 9 -4.40 4.88 9.89
CA THR A 9 -5.09 3.71 9.33
C THR A 9 -4.34 3.20 8.12
N PHE A 10 -4.45 1.89 7.86
CA PHE A 10 -3.77 1.23 6.75
C PHE A 10 -4.75 0.30 6.03
N ASN A 11 -4.77 0.37 4.69
CA ASN A 11 -5.51 -0.53 3.82
C ASN A 11 -4.52 -1.34 2.97
N LYS A 12 -4.43 -2.64 3.27
CA LYS A 12 -3.50 -3.56 2.58
C LYS A 12 -3.80 -3.74 1.10
N GLU A 13 -5.07 -3.63 0.67
CA GLU A 13 -5.50 -3.84 -0.73
C GLU A 13 -5.02 -2.72 -1.65
N LEU A 14 -4.73 -1.54 -1.10
CA LEU A 14 -4.18 -0.40 -1.82
C LEU A 14 -2.65 -0.35 -1.74
N CYS A 15 -2.01 -1.18 -0.91
CA CYS A 15 -0.57 -1.13 -0.71
C CYS A 15 0.17 -1.82 -1.86
N VAL A 16 1.15 -1.12 -2.42
CA VAL A 16 2.02 -1.63 -3.51
C VAL A 16 3.46 -1.88 -3.05
N LEU A 17 3.70 -1.97 -1.74
CA LEU A 17 5.00 -2.28 -1.14
C LEU A 17 6.18 -1.38 -1.61
N CYS A 18 5.89 -0.13 -1.97
CA CYS A 18 6.90 0.84 -2.43
C CYS A 18 7.85 1.34 -1.33
N GLN A 19 7.53 1.08 -0.06
CA GLN A 19 8.29 1.49 1.13
C GLN A 19 8.48 3.01 1.32
N THR A 20 7.83 3.86 0.53
CA THR A 20 7.89 5.32 0.70
C THR A 20 7.50 5.75 2.12
N CYS A 21 6.48 5.13 2.71
CA CYS A 21 6.04 5.44 4.08
C CYS A 21 7.13 5.17 5.14
N VAL A 22 7.93 4.11 4.97
CA VAL A 22 9.07 3.79 5.84
C VAL A 22 10.13 4.88 5.68
N PHE A 23 10.49 5.20 4.45
CA PHE A 23 11.52 6.19 4.13
C PHE A 23 11.21 7.60 4.67
N VAL A 24 9.95 8.05 4.57
CA VAL A 24 9.55 9.41 4.98
C VAL A 24 9.15 9.50 6.46
N CYS A 25 9.17 8.40 7.22
CA CYS A 25 8.78 8.41 8.63
C CYS A 25 9.91 8.95 9.51
N PRO A 26 9.81 10.17 10.05
CA PRO A 26 10.89 10.76 10.84
C PRO A 26 11.11 10.04 12.19
N ALA A 27 10.10 9.31 12.68
CA ALA A 27 10.15 8.61 13.94
C ALA A 27 10.61 7.15 13.81
N GLY A 28 10.76 6.62 12.59
CA GLY A 28 11.05 5.20 12.37
C GLY A 28 9.93 4.26 12.83
N ALA A 29 8.68 4.74 12.89
CA ALA A 29 7.55 4.01 13.46
C ALA A 29 6.93 2.95 12.53
N ILE A 30 7.42 2.81 11.29
CA ILE A 30 6.86 1.91 10.28
C ILE A 30 7.94 0.92 9.85
N ASN A 31 7.60 -0.37 9.83
CA ASN A 31 8.47 -1.42 9.31
C ASN A 31 7.72 -2.24 8.26
N ILE A 32 8.43 -2.59 7.20
CA ILE A 32 8.00 -3.54 6.19
C ILE A 32 9.09 -4.59 6.09
N SER A 33 8.76 -5.85 6.40
CA SER A 33 9.73 -6.94 6.38
C SER A 33 9.23 -8.09 5.51
N CYS A 34 10.15 -8.72 4.77
CA CYS A 34 9.84 -9.88 3.95
C CYS A 34 9.58 -11.10 4.86
N VAL A 35 8.42 -11.72 4.71
CA VAL A 35 8.09 -12.99 5.40
C VAL A 35 8.42 -14.15 4.47
N GLU A 36 7.86 -14.12 3.26
CA GLU A 36 8.20 -15.05 2.19
C GLU A 36 8.56 -14.27 0.92
N PRO A 37 9.77 -14.50 0.34
CA PRO A 37 10.19 -13.82 -0.86
C PRO A 37 9.17 -13.95 -1.99
N HIS A 38 8.82 -12.81 -2.60
CA HIS A 38 7.83 -12.71 -3.68
C HIS A 38 6.43 -13.24 -3.33
N LYS A 39 6.07 -13.32 -2.04
CA LYS A 39 4.74 -13.78 -1.62
C LYS A 39 4.10 -12.87 -0.59
N SER A 40 4.80 -12.61 0.53
CA SER A 40 4.18 -11.91 1.65
C SER A 40 5.18 -11.06 2.41
N TYR A 41 4.68 -9.91 2.84
CA TYR A 41 5.41 -8.92 3.62
C TYR A 41 4.59 -8.54 4.84
N ASP A 42 5.25 -8.48 5.99
CA ASP A 42 4.66 -7.93 7.20
C ASP A 42 4.76 -6.41 7.17
N PHE A 43 3.69 -5.74 7.58
CA PHE A 43 3.59 -4.29 7.66
C PHE A 43 3.16 -3.91 9.06
N ILE A 44 4.06 -3.25 9.79
CA ILE A 44 3.84 -2.86 11.19
C ILE A 44 3.95 -1.35 11.32
N ILE A 45 3.02 -0.76 12.08
CA ILE A 45 3.13 0.59 12.62
C ILE A 45 3.09 0.52 14.15
N TRP A 46 4.14 1.02 14.80
CA TRP A 46 4.17 1.16 16.26
C TRP A 46 3.55 2.49 16.70
N HIS A 47 2.39 2.44 17.34
CA HIS A 47 1.67 3.66 17.74
C HIS A 47 2.36 4.42 18.87
N ASN A 48 3.13 3.74 19.70
CA ASN A 48 3.93 4.36 20.77
C ASN A 48 5.14 5.16 20.24
N THR A 49 5.53 4.95 18.99
CA THR A 49 6.66 5.62 18.32
C THR A 49 6.17 6.65 17.32
N CYS A 50 4.97 6.45 16.76
CA CYS A 50 4.38 7.36 15.78
C CYS A 50 4.08 8.73 16.39
N THR A 51 4.63 9.79 15.79
CA THR A 51 4.37 11.20 16.16
C THR A 51 3.14 11.79 15.48
N VAL A 52 2.42 10.99 14.69
CA VAL A 52 1.22 11.41 13.95
C VAL A 52 1.49 12.63 13.04
N CYS A 53 2.72 12.75 12.50
CA CYS A 53 3.10 13.90 11.68
C CYS A 53 2.32 14.00 10.36
N GLY A 54 2.00 12.86 9.74
CA GLY A 54 1.23 12.75 8.49
C GLY A 54 2.06 12.58 7.22
N ASN A 55 3.39 12.52 7.29
CA ASN A 55 4.26 12.37 6.10
C ASN A 55 3.93 11.10 5.30
N CYS A 56 3.73 9.97 5.99
CA CYS A 56 3.42 8.71 5.33
C CYS A 56 2.11 8.80 4.52
N THR A 57 1.09 9.49 5.03
CA THR A 57 -0.17 9.77 4.33
C THR A 57 0.06 10.66 3.12
N TYR A 58 0.81 11.76 3.29
CA TYR A 58 1.05 12.73 2.22
C TYR A 58 1.80 12.12 1.02
N PHE A 59 2.83 11.31 1.29
CA PHE A 59 3.67 10.72 0.25
C PHE A 59 3.19 9.37 -0.26
N CYS A 60 2.10 8.80 0.27
CA CYS A 60 1.58 7.53 -0.21
C CYS A 60 0.89 7.72 -1.58
N PRO A 61 1.43 7.17 -2.67
CA PRO A 61 0.86 7.39 -4.01
C PRO A 61 -0.50 6.73 -4.17
N THR A 62 -0.76 5.62 -3.47
CA THR A 62 -1.98 4.83 -3.60
C THR A 62 -3.09 5.24 -2.63
N GLY A 63 -2.75 6.00 -1.58
CA GLY A 63 -3.66 6.28 -0.47
C GLY A 63 -3.87 5.09 0.49
N ALA A 64 -2.96 4.11 0.49
CA ALA A 64 -3.02 2.95 1.39
C ALA A 64 -2.87 3.29 2.88
N ILE A 65 -2.34 4.47 3.21
CA ILE A 65 -2.16 4.93 4.58
C ILE A 65 -2.82 6.31 4.74
N ALA A 66 -3.60 6.47 5.79
CA ALA A 66 -4.37 7.69 6.02
C ALA A 66 -4.35 8.09 7.51
N LEU A 67 -4.63 9.36 7.78
CA LEU A 67 -4.93 9.83 9.13
C LEU A 67 -6.44 9.62 9.38
N SER A 68 -6.79 9.00 10.50
CA SER A 68 -8.19 8.94 10.93
C SER A 68 -8.64 10.30 11.45
N ASN A 69 -9.97 10.50 11.47
CA ASN A 69 -10.59 11.65 12.13
C ASN A 69 -10.90 11.36 13.60
N THR A 70 -10.38 10.27 14.17
CA THR A 70 -10.63 9.90 15.56
C THR A 70 -9.89 10.85 16.49
N LEU A 71 -10.58 11.38 17.49
CA LEU A 71 -9.98 12.17 18.56
C LEU A 71 -8.98 11.30 19.34
N ALA A 72 -7.88 11.89 19.81
CA ALA A 72 -6.77 11.20 20.46
C ALA A 72 -7.28 10.31 21.59
N GLU A 73 -7.14 9.01 21.39
CA GLU A 73 -7.49 8.00 22.36
C GLU A 73 -6.30 7.81 23.31
N ALA A 74 -6.56 7.92 24.61
CA ALA A 74 -5.57 7.56 25.62
C ALA A 74 -5.32 6.04 25.51
N THR A 75 -4.08 5.65 25.21
CA THR A 75 -3.69 4.23 25.27
C THR A 75 -3.33 3.87 26.71
N PRO A 76 -3.94 2.84 27.30
CA PRO A 76 -3.56 2.33 28.62
C PRO A 76 -2.07 1.97 28.71
N GLN A 77 -1.45 2.21 29.87
CA GLN A 77 0.00 1.96 30.06
C GLN A 77 0.39 0.50 29.83
N ASN A 78 -0.49 -0.45 30.19
CA ASN A 78 -0.30 -1.88 29.96
C ASN A 78 -0.32 -2.26 28.46
N GLU A 79 -0.84 -1.40 27.59
CA GLU A 79 -0.93 -1.61 26.14
C GLU A 79 0.16 -0.85 25.36
N LYS A 80 1.05 -0.14 26.05
CA LYS A 80 2.08 0.71 25.44
C LYS A 80 2.92 0.00 24.37
N TYR A 81 3.25 -1.28 24.55
CA TYR A 81 4.09 -2.04 23.63
C TYR A 81 3.30 -2.96 22.69
N THR A 82 1.98 -3.10 22.90
CA THR A 82 1.10 -3.93 22.07
C THR A 82 0.22 -3.10 21.14
N SER A 83 0.15 -1.78 21.34
CA SER A 83 -0.53 -0.85 20.43
C SER A 83 0.22 -0.72 19.10
N ILE A 84 -0.12 -1.62 18.18
CA ILE A 84 0.40 -1.66 16.81
C ILE A 84 -0.73 -1.79 15.80
N THR A 85 -0.48 -1.34 14.57
CA THR A 85 -1.23 -1.78 13.39
C THR A 85 -0.37 -2.80 12.67
N ALA A 86 -0.82 -4.05 12.61
CA ALA A 86 -0.13 -5.14 11.93
C ALA A 86 -0.99 -5.67 10.80
N ASN A 87 -0.42 -5.82 9.61
CA ASN A 87 -1.09 -6.37 8.43
C ASN A 87 -0.10 -7.17 7.59
N MET A 88 -0.57 -8.26 6.99
CA MET A 88 0.17 -8.99 5.98
C MET A 88 -0.25 -8.51 4.60
N VAL A 89 0.72 -8.07 3.79
CA VAL A 89 0.51 -7.65 2.41
C VAL A 89 1.02 -8.76 1.49
N GLU A 90 0.11 -9.32 0.71
CA GLU A 90 0.35 -10.47 -0.16
C GLU A 90 0.53 -10.02 -1.61
N TYR A 91 1.39 -10.74 -2.33
CA TYR A 91 1.48 -10.64 -3.79
C TYR A 91 0.23 -11.29 -4.39
N GLY A 92 -0.28 -10.71 -5.47
CA GLY A 92 -1.22 -11.42 -6.32
C GLY A 92 -0.50 -12.25 -7.36
N GLU A 93 -1.29 -12.85 -8.24
CA GLU A 93 -0.79 -13.71 -9.31
C GLU A 93 -1.15 -13.12 -10.67
N CYS A 94 -0.21 -13.22 -11.61
CA CYS A 94 -0.48 -12.86 -12.99
C CYS A 94 -1.55 -13.78 -13.60
N GLN A 95 -2.65 -13.23 -14.12
CA GLN A 95 -3.72 -14.02 -14.73
C GLN A 95 -3.31 -14.82 -16.00
N LYS A 96 -2.11 -14.59 -16.54
CA LYS A 96 -1.57 -15.32 -17.70
C LYS A 96 -0.53 -16.38 -17.32
N CYS A 97 0.49 -16.02 -16.54
CA CYS A 97 1.62 -16.91 -16.24
C CYS A 97 1.65 -17.42 -14.80
N HIS A 98 0.77 -16.93 -13.92
CA HIS A 98 0.72 -17.25 -12.48
C HIS A 98 2.00 -16.92 -11.69
N GLU A 99 2.94 -16.16 -12.28
CA GLU A 99 4.06 -15.61 -11.53
C GLU A 99 3.56 -14.59 -10.49
N PRO A 100 4.16 -14.56 -9.29
CA PRO A 100 3.78 -13.61 -8.26
C PRO A 100 4.09 -12.18 -8.68
N MET A 101 3.17 -11.27 -8.40
CA MET A 101 3.32 -9.85 -8.71
C MET A 101 2.66 -8.94 -7.67
N ILE A 102 3.12 -7.71 -7.61
CA ILE A 102 2.44 -6.66 -6.83
C ILE A 102 1.15 -6.30 -7.58
N ASN A 103 0.03 -6.36 -6.86
CA ASN A 103 -1.27 -5.95 -7.39
C ASN A 103 -1.29 -4.43 -7.58
N VAL A 104 -1.75 -3.98 -8.75
CA VAL A 104 -1.94 -2.56 -9.01
C VAL A 104 -3.38 -2.19 -8.63
N PRO A 105 -3.59 -1.40 -7.56
CA PRO A 105 -4.95 -1.03 -7.16
C PRO A 105 -5.60 -0.12 -8.20
N GLN A 106 -6.92 -0.19 -8.30
CA GLN A 106 -7.69 0.64 -9.24
C GLN A 106 -7.47 2.14 -9.00
N THR A 107 -7.22 2.55 -7.75
CA THR A 107 -6.91 3.95 -7.39
C THR A 107 -5.68 4.47 -8.12
N MET A 108 -4.68 3.62 -8.38
CA MET A 108 -3.49 3.98 -9.17
C MET A 108 -3.83 4.12 -10.65
N LEU A 109 -4.70 3.25 -11.19
CA LEU A 109 -5.15 3.34 -12.57
C LEU A 109 -5.91 4.65 -12.81
N GLN A 110 -6.82 5.01 -11.90
CA GLN A 110 -7.59 6.25 -11.96
C GLN A 110 -6.70 7.50 -11.88
N LYS A 111 -5.58 7.45 -11.16
CA LYS A 111 -4.60 8.54 -11.11
C LYS A 111 -3.70 8.61 -12.35
N GLY A 112 -3.35 7.45 -12.92
CA GLY A 112 -2.41 7.36 -14.05
C GLY A 112 -3.06 7.53 -15.42
N PHE A 113 -4.36 7.25 -15.56
CA PHE A 113 -5.07 7.23 -16.84
C PHE A 113 -6.36 8.05 -16.77
N LYS A 114 -6.61 8.81 -17.84
CA LYS A 114 -7.82 9.65 -17.96
C LYS A 114 -9.11 8.82 -18.01
N ASN A 115 -9.07 7.69 -18.72
CA ASN A 115 -10.20 6.77 -18.88
C ASN A 115 -9.74 5.36 -18.49
N VAL A 116 -10.42 4.77 -17.50
CA VAL A 116 -10.16 3.40 -17.04
C VAL A 116 -11.21 2.48 -17.65
N SER A 117 -10.84 1.72 -18.69
CA SER A 117 -11.70 0.69 -19.31
C SER A 117 -11.44 -0.68 -18.70
N GLU A 118 -12.38 -1.62 -18.89
CA GLU A 118 -12.21 -3.02 -18.46
C GLU A 118 -10.96 -3.67 -19.09
N GLU A 119 -10.66 -3.33 -20.33
CA GLU A 119 -9.45 -3.77 -21.04
C GLU A 119 -8.17 -3.25 -20.39
N LEU A 120 -8.18 -2.03 -19.85
CA LEU A 120 -7.05 -1.48 -19.12
C LEU A 120 -6.88 -2.19 -17.78
N VAL A 121 -7.98 -2.44 -17.07
CA VAL A 121 -7.94 -3.19 -15.80
C VAL A 121 -7.38 -4.60 -16.02
N SER A 122 -7.86 -5.31 -17.04
CA SER A 122 -7.36 -6.66 -17.36
C SER A 122 -5.88 -6.65 -17.75
N LEU A 123 -5.41 -5.62 -18.46
CA LEU A 123 -4.00 -5.44 -18.77
C LEU A 123 -3.13 -5.26 -17.51
N PHE A 124 -3.66 -4.61 -16.47
CA PHE A 124 -2.97 -4.40 -15.21
C PHE A 124 -3.06 -5.59 -14.24
N ASN A 125 -3.92 -6.58 -14.52
CA ASN A 125 -3.92 -7.91 -13.90
C ASN A 125 -2.83 -8.85 -14.48
N LEU A 126 -2.03 -8.37 -15.43
CA LEU A 126 -0.87 -9.05 -15.98
C LEU A 126 0.43 -8.49 -15.39
N CYS A 127 1.41 -9.37 -15.17
CA CYS A 127 2.76 -9.00 -14.76
C CYS A 127 3.45 -8.14 -15.85
N PRO A 128 4.52 -7.38 -15.51
CA PRO A 128 5.20 -6.49 -16.47
C PRO A 128 5.72 -7.18 -17.74
N LYS A 129 6.05 -8.47 -17.66
CA LYS A 129 6.46 -9.28 -18.81
C LYS A 129 5.27 -9.58 -19.72
N CYS A 130 4.24 -10.25 -19.19
CA CYS A 130 3.02 -10.58 -19.92
C CYS A 130 2.29 -9.35 -20.48
N ARG A 131 2.32 -8.23 -19.75
CA ARG A 131 1.78 -6.95 -20.21
C ARG A 131 2.49 -6.44 -21.45
N ARG A 132 3.82 -6.44 -21.46
CA ARG A 132 4.62 -6.07 -22.64
C ARG A 132 4.28 -6.97 -23.82
N ASP A 133 4.29 -8.29 -23.63
CA ASP A 133 4.00 -9.26 -24.68
C ASP A 133 2.61 -9.02 -25.30
N HIS A 134 1.60 -8.79 -24.45
CA HIS A 134 0.24 -8.48 -24.89
C HIS A 134 0.18 -7.18 -25.71
N THR A 135 0.85 -6.11 -25.27
CA THR A 135 0.88 -4.84 -26.00
C THR A 135 1.62 -4.95 -27.33
N PHE A 136 2.72 -5.71 -27.41
CA PHE A 136 3.46 -5.91 -28.66
C PHE A 136 2.65 -6.71 -29.68
N ALA A 137 2.00 -7.80 -29.25
CA ALA A 137 1.15 -8.59 -30.14
C ALA A 137 0.04 -7.76 -30.81
N LYS A 138 -0.52 -6.78 -30.09
CA LYS A 138 -1.55 -5.87 -30.60
C LYS A 138 -1.04 -4.80 -31.58
N ARG A 139 0.27 -4.52 -31.62
CA ARG A 139 0.91 -3.49 -32.49
C ARG A 139 1.48 -4.05 -33.79
N VAL A 140 1.62 -5.37 -33.89
CA VAL A 140 2.20 -6.07 -35.05
C VAL A 140 1.12 -6.48 -36.07
N LEU A 141 -0.14 -6.17 -35.78
CA LEU A 141 -1.29 -6.22 -36.70
C LEU A 141 -1.70 -4.81 -37.09
#